data_AF-A0A2T1D5I8-F1
#
_entry.id   AF-A0A2T1D5I8-F1
#
_cell.length_a   1.000
_cell.length_b   1.000
_cell.length_c   1.000
_cell.angle_alpha   90.00
_cell.angle_beta   90.00
_cell.angle_gamma   90.00
#
_symmetry.space_group_name_H-M   'P 1'
#
loop_
_entity.id
_entity.type
_entity.pdbx_description
1 polymer ?
#
loop_
_entity_poly.entity_id
_entity_poly.type
_entity_poly.pdbx_seq_one_letter_code
_entity_poly.pdbx_strand_id
1 'polypeptide(L)' 'MSDILDATQGAEVFIFHQLALWAYHVAERLDIPSFLALTVPISATQDYPFLSFSKVKNPTLFTGWINYASYLLVK' A
#
# COMPACT_ATOMS: atom_id res chain seq x y z
N MET A 1 6.10 19.25 -9.35
CA MET A 1 4.65 18.94 -9.33
C MET A 1 3.99 19.31 -10.66
N SER A 2 4.33 20.46 -11.27
CA SER A 2 3.88 20.84 -12.62
C SER A 2 4.09 19.73 -13.65
N ASP A 3 5.31 19.19 -13.73
CA ASP A 3 5.68 18.25 -14.80
C ASP A 3 4.89 16.95 -14.75
N ILE A 4 4.47 16.53 -13.55
CA ILE A 4 3.70 15.30 -13.34
C ILE A 4 2.23 15.55 -13.61
N LEU A 5 1.70 16.72 -13.24
CA LEU A 5 0.36 17.14 -13.64
C LEU A 5 0.24 17.22 -15.16
N ASP A 6 1.21 17.83 -15.83
CA ASP A 6 1.24 17.95 -17.28
C ASP A 6 1.35 16.59 -17.97
N ALA A 7 2.22 15.70 -17.46
CA ALA A 7 2.39 14.35 -17.98
C ALA A 7 1.15 13.44 -17.77
N THR A 8 0.26 13.79 -16.84
CA THR A 8 -0.92 12.98 -16.49
C THR A 8 -2.23 13.58 -16.97
N GLN A 9 -2.17 14.67 -17.75
CA GLN A 9 -3.34 15.21 -18.43
C GLN A 9 -3.93 14.18 -19.39
N GLY A 10 -5.24 13.94 -19.25
CA GLY A 10 -5.97 12.95 -20.05
C GLY A 10 -5.88 11.50 -19.54
N ALA A 11 -5.20 11.25 -18.43
CA ALA A 11 -5.25 9.95 -17.77
C ALA A 11 -6.64 9.71 -17.16
N GLU A 12 -7.18 8.51 -17.29
CA GLU A 12 -8.46 8.11 -16.68
C GLU A 12 -8.29 7.52 -15.27
N VAL A 13 -7.08 7.05 -14.96
CA VAL A 13 -6.72 6.35 -13.71
C VAL A 13 -5.30 6.72 -13.32
N PHE A 14 -5.06 6.89 -12.03
CA PHE A 14 -3.74 7.13 -11.46
C PHE A 14 -3.29 5.97 -10.57
N ILE A 15 -2.16 5.34 -10.87
CA ILE A 15 -1.59 4.25 -10.05
C ILE A 15 -0.22 4.68 -9.53
N PHE A 16 0.02 4.59 -8.23
CA PHE A 16 1.26 5.06 -7.64
C PHE A 16 1.79 4.14 -6.55
N HIS A 17 3.11 4.11 -6.40
CA HIS A 17 3.80 3.35 -5.37
C HIS A 17 3.74 4.07 -4.01
N GLN A 18 3.87 3.32 -2.90
CA GLN A 18 3.83 3.88 -1.53
C GLN A 18 4.83 5.01 -1.24
N LEU A 19 5.96 5.08 -1.96
CA LEU A 19 6.93 6.18 -1.82
C LEU A 19 6.43 7.49 -2.46
N ALA A 20 5.44 7.42 -3.33
CA ALA A 20 4.82 8.54 -4.01
C ALA A 20 3.42 8.85 -3.46
N LEU A 21 3.22 8.68 -2.14
CA LEU A 21 1.94 8.97 -1.47
C LEU A 21 1.41 10.38 -1.76
N TRP A 22 2.31 11.35 -1.96
CA TRP A 22 1.97 12.72 -2.35
C TRP A 22 1.24 12.82 -3.70
N ALA A 23 1.37 11.80 -4.57
CA ALA A 23 0.72 11.76 -5.87
C ALA A 23 -0.80 11.57 -5.79
N TYR A 24 -1.31 11.19 -4.62
CA TYR A 24 -2.75 11.26 -4.31
C TYR A 24 -3.33 12.65 -4.63
N HIS A 25 -2.62 13.74 -4.27
CA HIS A 25 -3.06 15.12 -4.54
C HIS A 25 -3.02 15.51 -6.02
N VAL A 26 -2.36 14.72 -6.86
CA VAL A 26 -2.39 14.89 -8.32
C VAL A 26 -3.69 14.28 -8.85
N ALA A 27 -4.01 13.05 -8.45
CA ALA A 27 -5.26 12.39 -8.82
C ALA A 27 -6.49 13.17 -8.33
N GLU A 28 -6.43 13.71 -7.10
CA GLU A 28 -7.46 14.58 -6.53
C GLU A 28 -7.67 15.86 -7.36
N ARG A 29 -6.59 16.47 -7.88
CA ARG A 29 -6.68 17.66 -8.74
C ARG A 29 -7.26 17.37 -10.12
N LEU A 30 -7.02 16.18 -10.64
CA LEU A 30 -7.49 15.75 -11.95
C LEU A 30 -8.90 15.15 -11.91
N ASP A 31 -9.47 14.98 -10.71
CA ASP A 31 -10.77 14.33 -10.46
C ASP A 31 -10.86 12.91 -11.05
N ILE A 32 -9.79 12.13 -10.87
CA ILE A 32 -9.69 10.76 -11.38
C ILE A 32 -9.47 9.74 -10.26
N PRO A 33 -9.97 8.50 -10.44
CA PRO A 33 -9.72 7.42 -9.50
C PRO A 33 -8.22 7.14 -9.32
N SER A 34 -7.82 6.91 -8.08
CA SER A 34 -6.43 6.65 -7.70
C SER A 34 -6.28 5.30 -7.00
N PHE A 35 -5.22 4.56 -7.35
CA PHE A 35 -4.89 3.27 -6.77
C PHE A 35 -3.48 3.28 -6.18
N LEU A 36 -3.39 2.90 -4.91
CA LEU A 36 -2.13 2.75 -4.21
C LEU A 36 -1.59 1.33 -4.41
N ALA A 37 -0.47 1.20 -5.10
CA ALA A 37 0.27 -0.04 -5.27
C ALA A 37 1.27 -0.22 -4.12
N LEU A 38 1.01 -1.22 -3.28
CA LEU A 38 1.83 -1.53 -2.12
C LEU A 38 2.72 -2.74 -2.40
N THR A 39 3.99 -2.62 -2.04
CA THR A 39 4.96 -3.74 -2.07
C THR A 39 5.16 -4.36 -0.69
N VAL A 40 4.57 -3.76 0.35
CA VAL A 40 4.63 -4.24 1.73
C VAL A 40 3.24 -4.69 2.21
N PRO A 41 3.16 -5.67 3.12
CA PRO A 41 1.89 -6.12 3.64
C PRO A 41 1.36 -5.09 4.65
N ILE A 42 0.27 -4.42 4.27
CA ILE A 42 -0.45 -3.45 5.12
C ILE A 42 -1.83 -3.99 5.52
N SER A 43 -2.41 -4.88 4.72
CA SER A 43 -3.68 -5.53 5.05
C SER A 43 -3.44 -6.69 6.02
N ALA A 44 -4.24 -6.75 7.08
CA ALA A 44 -4.07 -7.75 8.13
C ALA A 44 -4.19 -9.17 7.59
N THR A 45 -3.13 -9.96 7.79
CA THR A 45 -3.04 -11.36 7.37
C THR A 45 -2.27 -12.18 8.41
N GLN A 46 -2.48 -13.50 8.39
CA GLN A 46 -1.76 -14.45 9.23
C GLN A 46 -0.43 -14.89 8.59
N ASP A 47 -0.23 -14.62 7.31
CA ASP A 47 0.93 -15.13 6.56
C ASP A 47 2.23 -14.38 6.86
N TYR A 48 2.14 -13.07 7.08
CA TYR A 48 3.29 -12.18 7.31
C TYR A 48 2.96 -11.12 8.36
N PRO A 49 3.93 -10.69 9.20
CA PRO A 49 3.75 -9.56 10.11
C PRO A 49 3.76 -8.21 9.38
N PHE A 50 3.19 -7.18 10.01
CA PHE A 50 3.11 -5.83 9.47
C PHE A 50 4.49 -5.28 9.08
N LEU A 51 4.62 -4.76 7.86
CA LEU A 51 5.86 -4.23 7.27
C LEU A 51 7.06 -5.21 7.26
N SER A 52 6.82 -6.52 7.41
CA SER A 52 7.89 -7.51 7.45
C SER A 52 7.65 -8.62 6.44
N PHE A 53 8.68 -8.88 5.63
CA PHE A 53 8.72 -10.01 4.70
C PHE A 53 9.15 -11.25 5.48
N SER A 54 8.20 -11.93 6.11
CA SER A 54 8.50 -13.19 6.81
C SER A 54 9.04 -14.21 5.83
N LYS A 55 10.20 -14.80 6.14
CA LYS A 55 10.79 -15.91 5.38
C LYS A 55 10.11 -17.25 5.68
N VAL A 56 9.16 -17.28 6.62
CA VAL A 56 8.53 -18.52 7.09
C VAL A 56 7.41 -18.90 6.13
N LYS A 57 7.66 -19.90 5.29
CA LYS A 57 6.76 -20.34 4.21
C LYS A 57 5.49 -21.07 4.69
N ASN A 58 5.31 -21.26 6.00
CA ASN A 58 4.16 -21.89 6.65
C ASN A 58 4.13 -21.53 8.15
N PRO A 59 3.50 -20.41 8.55
CA PRO A 59 3.35 -20.10 9.97
C PRO A 59 2.50 -21.16 10.66
N THR A 60 2.92 -21.61 11.85
CA THR A 60 2.03 -22.39 12.73
C THR A 60 0.85 -21.52 13.15
N LEU A 61 -0.26 -22.14 13.54
CA LEU A 61 -1.50 -21.45 13.94
C LEU A 61 -1.24 -20.36 14.99
N PHE A 62 -0.34 -20.60 15.94
CA PHE A 62 0.09 -19.61 16.93
C PHE A 62 0.85 -18.42 16.31
N THR A 63 1.84 -18.68 15.44
CA THR A 63 2.58 -17.61 14.76
C THR A 63 1.70 -16.79 13.82
N GLY A 64 0.67 -17.40 13.21
CA GLY A 64 -0.30 -16.69 12.37
C GLY A 64 -1.12 -15.66 13.15
N TRP A 65 -1.55 -15.99 14.37
CA TRP A 65 -2.23 -15.04 15.25
C TRP A 65 -1.33 -13.89 15.70
N ILE A 66 -0.04 -14.16 15.96
CA ILE A 66 0.95 -13.11 16.28
C ILE A 66 1.15 -12.17 15.08
N ASN A 67 1.27 -12.73 13.87
CA ASN A 67 1.36 -11.93 12.64
C ASN A 67 0.14 -11.03 12.49
N TYR A 68 -1.07 -11.57 12.65
CA TYR A 68 -2.30 -10.78 12.59
C TYR A 68 -2.35 -9.68 13.67
N ALA A 69 -1.97 -10.01 14.91
CA ALA A 69 -1.92 -9.05 16.00
C ALA A 69 -0.94 -7.89 15.73
N SER A 70 0.14 -8.11 14.96
CA SER A 70 1.09 -7.04 14.61
C SER A 70 0.45 -5.89 13.81
N TYR A 71 -0.61 -6.16 13.04
CA TYR A 71 -1.37 -5.13 12.32
C TYR A 71 -2.28 -4.30 13.25
N LEU A 72 -2.68 -4.86 14.40
CA LEU A 72 -3.55 -4.18 15.37
C LEU A 72 -2.77 -3.24 16.31
N LEU A 73 -1.47 -3.51 16.49
CA LEU A 73 -0.60 -2.71 17.35
C LEU A 73 -0.15 -1.40 16.70
N VAL A 74 -0.30 -1.27 15.38
CA VAL A 74 -0.05 -0.03 14.64
C VAL A 74 -1.39 0.68 14.43
N LYS A 75 -1.76 1.51 15.40
CA LYS A 75 -2.96 2.35 15.38
C LYS A 75 -2.58 3.81 15.56
#